data_AF-A0A957XYS0-F1
#
_entry.id   AF-A0A957XYS0-F1
#
_cell.length_a   1.000
_cell.length_b   1.000
_cell.length_c   1.000
_cell.angle_alpha   90.00
_cell.angle_beta   90.00
_cell.angle_gamma   90.00
#
_symmetry.space_group_name_H-M   'P 1'
#
loop_
_entity.id
_entity.type
_entity.pdbx_description
1 polymer ?
#
loop_
_entity_poly.entity_id
_entity_poly.type
_entity_poly.pdbx_seq_one_letter_code
_entity_poly.pdbx_strand_id
1 'polypeptide(L)'
;WEDIEIHARGDFEDRRNGPGISAWDKYDRIVTLAWDHQVQLLVRLDDPPAWAYADPEAAGAQKGPPDDLDAYGDFVAAVVGRYCGRVRYYQIWNEPNIYPEWGEADVDPAGYAALLKLAAARARAACDDVVIVSAALAPTTEPGGRNMHDLRYLEALYAAGWQDDFDILAAQAFGLWTGPGDQRLSEDRTNFVRPLLLRDIMVRNDDAR
;
A
#
# COMPACT_ATOMS: atom_id res chain seq x y z
N TRP A 1 -0.47 7.48 -7.04
CA TRP A 1 -1.75 8.11 -7.41
C TRP A 1 -1.49 9.39 -8.19
N GLU A 2 -0.52 10.19 -7.73
CA GLU A 2 -0.09 11.44 -8.35
C GLU A 2 0.26 11.42 -9.85
N ASP A 3 0.71 10.28 -10.40
CA ASP A 3 1.07 10.17 -11.83
C ASP A 3 -0.14 9.90 -12.75
N ILE A 4 -1.30 9.53 -12.18
CA ILE A 4 -2.51 9.17 -12.94
C ILE A 4 -3.57 10.26 -12.81
N GLU A 5 -3.80 10.77 -11.61
CA GLU A 5 -4.85 11.76 -11.32
C GLU A 5 -4.18 13.07 -10.89
N ILE A 6 -3.51 13.72 -11.85
CA ILE A 6 -2.43 14.67 -11.58
C ILE A 6 -2.94 16.02 -11.06
N HIS A 7 -4.02 16.54 -11.65
CA HIS A 7 -4.41 17.94 -11.45
C HIS A 7 -5.62 18.12 -10.53
N ALA A 8 -6.55 17.16 -10.53
CA ALA A 8 -7.75 17.19 -9.72
C ALA A 8 -8.42 15.81 -9.70
N ARG A 9 -9.36 15.62 -8.76
CA ARG A 9 -10.23 14.44 -8.72
C ARG A 9 -10.98 14.26 -10.04
N GLY A 10 -10.93 13.05 -10.60
CA GLY A 10 -11.49 12.65 -11.88
C GLY A 10 -10.68 13.09 -13.11
N ASP A 11 -9.53 13.74 -12.92
CA ASP A 11 -8.74 14.32 -14.02
C ASP A 11 -7.55 13.45 -14.40
N PHE A 12 -7.74 12.66 -15.46
CA PHE A 12 -6.74 11.71 -15.96
C PHE A 12 -5.98 12.22 -17.19
N GLU A 13 -5.86 13.54 -17.35
CA GLU A 13 -5.06 14.16 -18.40
C GLU A 13 -3.75 14.71 -17.83
N ASP A 14 -2.61 14.29 -18.39
CA ASP A 14 -1.30 14.84 -18.06
C ASP A 14 -1.01 16.08 -18.91
N ARG A 15 -1.06 17.24 -18.26
CA ARG A 15 -0.73 18.56 -18.82
C ARG A 15 0.59 19.13 -18.30
N ARG A 16 1.46 18.32 -17.69
CA ARG A 16 2.77 18.77 -17.19
C ARG A 16 3.72 19.19 -18.32
N ASN A 17 3.60 18.56 -19.50
CA ASN A 17 4.49 18.79 -20.64
C ASN A 17 3.70 18.82 -21.97
N GLY A 18 3.90 19.86 -22.80
CA GLY A 18 3.31 19.92 -24.14
C GLY A 18 1.78 19.99 -24.17
N PRO A 19 1.12 19.62 -25.28
CA PRO A 19 -0.33 19.43 -25.26
C PRO A 19 -0.70 18.30 -24.30
N GLY A 20 -1.87 18.37 -23.67
CA GLY A 20 -2.33 17.34 -22.74
C GLY A 20 -2.40 15.95 -23.39
N ILE A 21 -1.93 14.95 -22.66
CA ILE A 21 -2.00 13.52 -23.04
C ILE A 21 -2.76 12.73 -21.99
N SER A 22 -3.14 11.48 -22.27
CA SER A 22 -3.76 10.67 -21.22
C SER A 22 -2.71 10.24 -20.21
N ALA A 23 -2.98 10.47 -18.92
CA ALA A 23 -2.13 9.97 -17.84
C ALA A 23 -2.12 8.42 -17.78
N TRP A 24 -3.09 7.76 -18.44
CA TRP A 24 -3.15 6.32 -18.57
C TRP A 24 -2.16 5.74 -19.58
N ASP A 25 -1.67 6.51 -20.56
CA ASP A 25 -0.93 5.99 -21.72
C ASP A 25 0.29 5.14 -21.31
N LYS A 26 1.05 5.61 -20.31
CA LYS A 26 2.21 4.90 -19.75
C LYS A 26 1.80 3.55 -19.14
N TYR A 27 0.75 3.54 -18.34
CA TYR A 27 0.30 2.37 -17.60
C TYR A 27 -0.43 1.36 -18.49
N ASP A 28 -1.25 1.83 -19.43
CA ASP A 28 -1.88 0.99 -20.45
C ASP A 28 -0.84 0.21 -21.25
N ARG A 29 0.26 0.87 -21.63
CA ARG A 29 1.38 0.23 -22.32
C ARG A 29 2.04 -0.83 -21.45
N ILE A 30 2.28 -0.55 -20.17
CA ILE A 30 2.87 -1.52 -19.23
C ILE A 30 1.96 -2.74 -19.07
N VAL A 31 0.66 -2.52 -18.81
CA VAL A 31 -0.32 -3.60 -18.61
C VAL A 31 -0.47 -4.43 -19.89
N THR A 32 -0.53 -3.79 -21.05
CA THR A 32 -0.63 -4.50 -22.34
C THR A 32 0.61 -5.37 -22.58
N LEU A 33 1.81 -4.82 -22.39
CA LEU A 33 3.05 -5.60 -22.55
C LEU A 33 3.14 -6.75 -21.55
N ALA A 34 2.79 -6.53 -20.29
CA ALA A 34 2.78 -7.59 -19.28
C ALA A 34 1.80 -8.71 -19.67
N TRP A 35 0.61 -8.35 -20.15
CA TRP A 35 -0.39 -9.30 -20.63
C TRP A 35 0.11 -10.12 -21.83
N ASP A 36 0.62 -9.45 -22.87
CA ASP A 36 1.13 -10.11 -24.08
C ASP A 36 2.30 -11.05 -23.79
N HIS A 37 3.07 -10.77 -22.73
CA HIS A 37 4.20 -11.58 -22.28
C HIS A 37 3.88 -12.52 -21.12
N GLN A 38 2.61 -12.66 -20.73
CA GLN A 38 2.15 -13.55 -19.65
C GLN A 38 2.85 -13.27 -18.29
N VAL A 39 3.19 -12.01 -18.03
CA VAL A 39 3.76 -11.54 -16.76
C VAL A 39 2.63 -11.02 -15.88
N GLN A 40 2.50 -11.57 -14.67
CA GLN A 40 1.56 -11.05 -13.69
C GLN A 40 2.12 -9.80 -13.02
N LEU A 41 1.25 -8.80 -12.81
CA LEU A 41 1.59 -7.55 -12.14
C LEU A 41 1.07 -7.56 -10.70
N LEU A 42 1.92 -7.07 -9.79
CA LEU A 42 1.52 -6.54 -8.49
C LEU A 42 1.53 -5.01 -8.62
N VAL A 43 0.36 -4.38 -8.59
CA VAL A 43 0.23 -2.93 -8.76
C VAL A 43 0.07 -2.29 -7.39
N ARG A 44 1.06 -1.48 -6.98
CA ARG A 44 0.99 -0.70 -5.76
C ARG A 44 0.24 0.61 -5.99
N LEU A 45 -0.71 0.90 -5.11
CA LEU A 45 -1.53 2.11 -5.12
C LEU A 45 -1.23 2.93 -3.87
N ASP A 46 -0.44 3.99 -4.03
CA ASP A 46 0.09 4.88 -2.99
C ASP A 46 0.29 6.29 -3.56
N ASP A 47 1.15 7.11 -2.96
CA ASP A 47 1.60 8.43 -3.42
C ASP A 47 0.46 9.38 -3.84
N PRO A 48 -0.31 9.94 -2.89
CA PRO A 48 -1.40 10.86 -3.19
C PRO A 48 -0.92 12.16 -3.86
N PRO A 49 -1.67 12.70 -4.83
CA PRO A 49 -1.37 13.97 -5.48
C PRO A 49 -1.50 15.14 -4.51
N ALA A 50 -0.81 16.25 -4.82
CA ALA A 50 -0.86 17.47 -4.02
C ALA A 50 -2.29 17.99 -3.76
N TRP A 51 -3.22 17.84 -4.73
CA TRP A 51 -4.60 18.30 -4.56
C TRP A 51 -5.39 17.50 -3.52
N ALA A 52 -4.91 16.33 -3.10
CA ALA A 52 -5.54 15.50 -2.07
C ALA A 52 -5.34 16.06 -0.64
N TYR A 53 -4.63 17.20 -0.51
CA TYR A 53 -4.32 17.87 0.74
C TYR A 53 -4.76 19.33 0.71
N ALA A 54 -5.26 19.82 1.84
CA ALA A 54 -5.51 21.23 2.06
C ALA A 54 -4.21 22.05 2.15
N ASP A 55 -3.13 21.43 2.65
CA ASP A 55 -1.79 22.02 2.74
C ASP A 55 -0.71 21.05 2.21
N PRO A 56 -0.49 21.00 0.88
CA PRO A 56 0.49 20.11 0.28
C PRO A 56 1.96 20.49 0.56
N GLU A 57 2.22 21.68 1.08
CA GLU A 57 3.57 22.18 1.40
C GLU A 57 3.97 21.89 2.85
N ALA A 58 3.02 21.49 3.70
CA ALA A 58 3.32 20.98 5.03
C ALA A 58 4.26 19.77 4.91
N ALA A 59 5.41 19.87 5.60
CA ALA A 59 6.55 18.97 5.46
C ALA A 59 6.11 17.49 5.40
N GLY A 60 6.20 16.88 4.22
CA GLY A 60 5.94 15.45 4.02
C GLY A 60 4.60 15.07 3.41
N ALA A 61 3.73 16.02 3.03
CA ALA A 61 2.41 15.70 2.48
C ALA A 61 2.44 14.77 1.25
N GLN A 62 3.57 14.57 0.58
CA GLN A 62 3.62 13.70 -0.62
C GLN A 62 3.60 12.18 -0.35
N LYS A 63 3.57 11.75 0.91
CA LYS A 63 3.47 10.32 1.29
C LYS A 63 2.59 10.04 2.51
N GLY A 64 1.76 11.00 2.92
CA GLY A 64 0.79 10.81 3.99
C GLY A 64 -0.54 10.24 3.48
N PRO A 65 -1.43 9.77 4.36
CA PRO A 65 -2.82 9.53 3.95
C PRO A 65 -3.48 10.85 3.50
N PRO A 66 -4.35 10.84 2.47
CA PRO A 66 -5.03 12.06 2.00
C PRO A 66 -6.05 12.58 3.01
N ASP A 67 -6.43 13.85 2.89
CA ASP A 67 -7.45 14.47 3.76
C ASP A 67 -8.85 13.87 3.52
N ASP A 68 -9.13 13.40 2.30
CA ASP A 68 -10.35 12.72 1.91
C ASP A 68 -10.05 11.27 1.48
N LEU A 69 -10.36 10.30 2.34
CA LEU A 69 -10.20 8.88 2.03
C LEU A 69 -11.12 8.42 0.89
N ASP A 70 -12.28 9.05 0.67
CA ASP A 70 -13.16 8.70 -0.46
C ASP A 70 -12.52 9.08 -1.80
N ALA A 71 -11.70 10.14 -1.85
CA ALA A 71 -10.94 10.46 -3.05
C ALA A 71 -9.93 9.35 -3.40
N TYR A 72 -9.25 8.79 -2.40
CA TYR A 72 -8.37 7.63 -2.61
C TYR A 72 -9.16 6.37 -2.98
N GLY A 73 -10.30 6.13 -2.34
CA GLY A 73 -11.19 5.03 -2.69
C GLY A 73 -11.68 5.08 -4.14
N ASP A 74 -12.04 6.27 -4.62
CA ASP A 74 -12.44 6.48 -6.02
C ASP A 74 -11.28 6.27 -6.99
N PHE A 75 -10.07 6.72 -6.64
CA PHE A 75 -8.85 6.43 -7.41
C PHE A 75 -8.59 4.93 -7.51
N VAL A 76 -8.68 4.21 -6.39
CA VAL A 76 -8.53 2.75 -6.36
C VAL A 76 -9.56 2.08 -7.27
N ALA A 77 -10.83 2.47 -7.18
CA ALA A 77 -11.89 1.96 -8.06
C ALA A 77 -11.61 2.26 -9.55
N ALA A 78 -11.10 3.45 -9.88
CA ALA A 78 -10.78 3.83 -11.24
C ALA A 78 -9.67 2.94 -11.84
N VAL A 79 -8.57 2.73 -11.10
CA VAL A 79 -7.46 1.87 -11.55
C VAL A 79 -7.89 0.41 -11.65
N VAL A 80 -8.61 -0.10 -10.63
CA VAL A 80 -9.08 -1.48 -10.60
C VAL A 80 -10.08 -1.75 -11.71
N GLY A 81 -11.07 -0.87 -11.88
CA GLY A 81 -12.08 -1.01 -12.94
C GLY A 81 -11.47 -0.97 -14.34
N ARG A 82 -10.47 -0.09 -14.57
CA ARG A 82 -9.78 0.02 -15.88
C ARG A 82 -9.03 -1.26 -16.27
N TYR A 83 -8.44 -1.93 -15.30
CA TYR A 83 -7.59 -3.10 -15.53
C TYR A 83 -8.22 -4.42 -15.09
N CYS A 84 -9.53 -4.42 -14.79
CA CYS A 84 -10.26 -5.62 -14.45
C CYS A 84 -10.08 -6.72 -15.51
N GLY A 85 -9.79 -7.94 -15.07
CA GLY A 85 -9.48 -9.09 -15.92
C GLY A 85 -8.07 -9.10 -16.52
N ARG A 86 -7.26 -8.02 -16.36
CA ARG A 86 -5.86 -7.95 -16.82
C ARG A 86 -4.85 -7.85 -15.67
N VAL A 87 -5.24 -7.20 -14.58
CA VAL A 87 -4.46 -7.12 -13.34
C VAL A 87 -5.28 -7.70 -12.22
N ARG A 88 -4.64 -8.57 -11.43
CA ARG A 88 -5.29 -9.29 -10.32
C ARG A 88 -4.86 -8.79 -8.94
N TYR A 89 -3.58 -8.45 -8.77
CA TYR A 89 -3.02 -8.16 -7.46
C TYR A 89 -2.79 -6.66 -7.28
N TYR A 90 -3.36 -6.10 -6.21
CA TYR A 90 -3.23 -4.69 -5.86
C TYR A 90 -2.69 -4.55 -4.45
N GLN A 91 -1.50 -3.95 -4.32
CA GLN A 91 -0.95 -3.58 -3.02
C GLN A 91 -1.48 -2.21 -2.60
N ILE A 92 -2.10 -2.15 -1.44
CA ILE A 92 -2.66 -0.91 -0.90
C ILE A 92 -1.64 -0.30 0.05
N TRP A 93 -1.08 0.83 -0.36
CA TRP A 93 -0.06 1.60 0.36
C TRP A 93 1.33 0.97 0.40
N ASN A 94 2.27 1.65 1.07
CA ASN A 94 3.64 1.22 1.31
C ASN A 94 4.03 1.52 2.77
N GLU A 95 4.61 0.53 3.47
CA GLU A 95 5.30 0.72 4.76
C GLU A 95 4.66 1.73 5.75
N PRO A 96 3.36 1.65 6.08
CA PRO A 96 2.66 2.66 6.90
C PRO A 96 3.14 2.72 8.36
N ASN A 97 4.06 1.83 8.73
CA ASN A 97 4.67 1.75 10.05
C ASN A 97 5.94 2.61 10.21
N ILE A 98 6.30 3.41 9.20
CA ILE A 98 7.38 4.41 9.28
C ILE A 98 6.93 5.80 8.79
N TYR A 99 7.40 6.86 9.44
CA TYR A 99 6.97 8.24 9.18
C TYR A 99 7.17 8.72 7.73
N PRO A 100 8.23 8.34 6.98
CA PRO A 100 8.41 8.85 5.62
C PRO A 100 7.31 8.37 4.67
N GLU A 101 6.64 7.27 5.03
CA GLU A 101 5.55 6.64 4.28
C GLU A 101 4.19 6.87 4.98
N TRP A 102 4.18 7.79 5.95
CA TRP A 102 3.01 8.22 6.70
C TRP A 102 3.04 9.73 6.98
N GLY A 103 3.41 10.51 5.97
CA GLY A 103 3.25 11.97 5.98
C GLY A 103 4.17 12.73 6.95
N GLU A 104 5.35 12.18 7.25
CA GLU A 104 6.28 12.75 8.23
C GLU A 104 5.69 12.89 9.65
N ALA A 105 4.63 12.13 9.97
CA ALA A 105 3.94 12.15 11.25
C ALA A 105 4.24 10.91 12.10
N ASP A 106 3.65 10.87 13.30
CA ASP A 106 3.52 9.62 14.04
C ASP A 106 2.66 8.63 13.24
N VAL A 107 3.04 7.36 13.26
CA VAL A 107 2.35 6.33 12.47
C VAL A 107 1.03 5.93 13.13
N ASP A 108 0.03 5.64 12.32
CA ASP A 108 -1.32 5.34 12.79
C ASP A 108 -1.82 3.99 12.23
N PRO A 109 -1.71 2.89 12.99
CA PRO A 109 -2.25 1.59 12.60
C PRO A 109 -3.76 1.63 12.32
N ALA A 110 -4.54 2.36 13.11
CA ALA A 110 -5.99 2.42 12.94
C ALA A 110 -6.36 3.22 11.68
N GLY A 111 -5.64 4.31 11.41
CA GLY A 111 -5.75 5.08 10.17
C GLY A 111 -5.44 4.25 8.93
N TYR A 112 -4.36 3.45 8.97
CA TYR A 112 -4.05 2.53 7.88
C TYR A 112 -5.12 1.44 7.69
N ALA A 113 -5.62 0.85 8.78
CA ALA A 113 -6.71 -0.13 8.70
C ALA A 113 -7.97 0.45 8.04
N ALA A 114 -8.34 1.69 8.38
CA ALA A 114 -9.48 2.38 7.76
C ALA A 114 -9.26 2.67 6.27
N LEU A 115 -8.05 3.11 5.89
CA LEU A 115 -7.67 3.36 4.50
C LEU A 115 -7.73 2.05 3.68
N LEU A 116 -7.16 0.96 4.20
CA LEU A 116 -7.16 -0.35 3.55
C LEU A 116 -8.59 -0.86 3.35
N LYS A 117 -9.42 -0.80 4.39
CA LYS A 117 -10.83 -1.21 4.35
C LYS A 117 -11.60 -0.52 3.24
N LEU A 118 -11.48 0.80 3.15
CA LEU A 118 -12.16 1.56 2.12
C LEU A 118 -11.64 1.20 0.72
N ALA A 119 -10.32 1.13 0.54
CA ALA A 119 -9.71 0.76 -0.73
C ALA A 119 -10.14 -0.64 -1.19
N ALA A 120 -10.13 -1.62 -0.30
CA ALA A 120 -10.55 -2.99 -0.58
C ALA A 120 -12.02 -3.05 -1.01
N ALA A 121 -12.91 -2.37 -0.28
CA ALA A 121 -14.32 -2.31 -0.64
C ALA A 121 -14.55 -1.69 -2.03
N ARG A 122 -13.84 -0.60 -2.34
CA ARG A 122 -13.92 0.11 -3.63
C ARG A 122 -13.34 -0.72 -4.79
N ALA A 123 -12.22 -1.41 -4.54
CA ALA A 123 -11.61 -2.32 -5.50
C ALA A 123 -12.54 -3.50 -5.84
N ARG A 124 -13.05 -4.20 -4.82
CA ARG A 124 -13.94 -5.36 -5.01
C ARG A 124 -15.25 -4.96 -5.70
N ALA A 125 -15.79 -3.77 -5.42
CA ALA A 125 -16.96 -3.25 -6.12
C ALA A 125 -16.71 -2.93 -7.60
N ALA A 126 -15.47 -2.60 -7.96
CA ALA A 126 -15.09 -2.31 -9.35
C ALA A 126 -14.74 -3.58 -10.15
N CYS A 127 -14.28 -4.64 -9.49
CA CYS A 127 -13.92 -5.91 -10.13
C CYS A 127 -13.91 -7.08 -9.11
N ASP A 128 -14.69 -8.13 -9.36
CA ASP A 128 -14.89 -9.23 -8.40
C ASP A 128 -13.66 -10.15 -8.20
N ASP A 129 -12.75 -10.26 -9.18
CA ASP A 129 -11.60 -11.20 -9.16
C ASP A 129 -10.30 -10.56 -8.65
N VAL A 130 -10.36 -9.42 -7.96
CA VAL A 130 -9.17 -8.78 -7.41
C VAL A 130 -8.69 -9.43 -6.12
N VAL A 131 -7.37 -9.40 -5.95
CA VAL A 131 -6.67 -9.83 -4.75
C VAL A 131 -6.03 -8.60 -4.12
N ILE A 132 -6.45 -8.27 -2.91
CA ILE A 132 -5.96 -7.15 -2.12
C ILE A 132 -4.75 -7.61 -1.31
N VAL A 133 -3.63 -6.95 -1.55
CA VAL A 133 -2.38 -7.17 -0.84
C VAL A 133 -2.21 -6.00 0.15
N SER A 134 -1.97 -6.30 1.43
CA SER A 134 -1.68 -5.26 2.41
C SER A 134 -0.41 -4.48 2.02
N ALA A 135 -0.20 -3.34 2.65
CA ALA A 135 1.08 -2.66 2.59
C ALA A 135 2.16 -3.60 3.13
N ALA A 136 3.31 -3.61 2.45
CA ALA A 136 4.46 -4.34 2.94
C ALA A 136 5.04 -3.57 4.14
N LEU A 137 4.93 -4.14 5.35
CA LEU A 137 5.47 -3.49 6.55
C LEU A 137 7.00 -3.40 6.49
N ALA A 138 7.56 -2.25 6.84
CA ALA A 138 9.00 -2.05 6.93
C ALA A 138 9.58 -2.82 8.13
N PRO A 139 10.66 -3.61 7.98
CA PRO A 139 11.27 -4.30 9.09
C PRO A 139 11.99 -3.29 9.99
N THR A 140 11.41 -2.98 11.14
CA THR A 140 12.00 -2.10 12.15
C THR A 140 11.77 -2.65 13.55
N THR A 141 12.66 -2.30 14.46
CA THR A 141 12.56 -2.60 15.89
C THR A 141 12.28 -1.36 16.73
N GLU A 142 11.94 -0.23 16.09
CA GLU A 142 11.69 1.04 16.78
C GLU A 142 10.41 0.98 17.63
N PRO A 143 10.39 1.59 18.81
CA PRO A 143 9.36 1.31 19.81
C PRO A 143 7.97 1.88 19.50
N GLY A 144 7.85 2.91 18.66
CA GLY A 144 6.61 3.65 18.37
C GLY A 144 6.84 5.16 18.14
N GLY A 145 5.76 5.90 17.91
CA GLY A 145 5.80 7.32 17.51
C GLY A 145 5.96 7.44 15.99
N ARG A 146 7.02 8.10 15.53
CA ARG A 146 7.34 8.23 14.10
C ARG A 146 7.64 6.90 13.40
N ASN A 147 8.14 5.90 14.12
CA ASN A 147 8.37 4.57 13.55
C ASN A 147 7.92 3.52 14.56
N MET A 148 7.21 2.49 14.10
CA MET A 148 6.70 1.43 14.96
C MET A 148 7.18 0.07 14.48
N HIS A 149 7.64 -0.71 15.46
CA HIS A 149 7.99 -2.12 15.33
C HIS A 149 6.91 -2.86 14.54
N ASP A 150 7.27 -3.45 13.40
CA ASP A 150 6.34 -4.13 12.48
C ASP A 150 5.43 -5.15 13.18
N LEU A 151 5.97 -5.96 14.11
CA LEU A 151 5.16 -6.91 14.88
C LEU A 151 4.10 -6.22 15.74
N ARG A 152 4.44 -5.11 16.42
CA ARG A 152 3.49 -4.36 17.25
C ARG A 152 2.48 -3.61 16.40
N TYR A 153 2.92 -3.09 15.25
CA TYR A 153 2.04 -2.47 14.28
C TYR A 153 1.01 -3.48 13.76
N LEU A 154 1.43 -4.69 13.40
CA LEU A 154 0.53 -5.76 12.98
C LEU A 154 -0.44 -6.19 14.09
N GLU A 155 0.02 -6.32 15.33
CA GLU A 155 -0.86 -6.58 16.49
C GLU A 155 -1.91 -5.47 16.66
N ALA A 156 -1.52 -4.19 16.45
CA ALA A 156 -2.44 -3.07 16.49
C ALA A 156 -3.45 -3.08 15.32
N LEU A 157 -3.04 -3.56 14.13
CA LEU A 157 -3.97 -3.74 13.00
C LEU A 157 -5.03 -4.80 13.30
N TYR A 158 -4.65 -5.94 13.89
CA TYR A 158 -5.62 -6.94 14.35
C TYR A 158 -6.56 -6.39 15.42
N ALA A 159 -6.05 -5.60 16.37
CA ALA A 159 -6.89 -4.92 17.35
C ALA A 159 -7.87 -3.92 16.71
N ALA A 160 -7.53 -3.36 15.54
CA ALA A 160 -8.40 -2.50 14.74
C ALA A 160 -9.40 -3.27 13.83
N GLY A 161 -9.32 -4.61 13.78
CA GLY A 161 -10.27 -5.46 13.06
C GLY A 161 -10.10 -5.49 11.54
N TRP A 162 -8.86 -5.38 11.05
CA TRP A 162 -8.53 -5.29 9.62
C TRP A 162 -8.54 -6.62 8.85
N GLN A 163 -8.67 -7.76 9.53
CA GLN A 163 -8.40 -9.10 8.98
C GLN A 163 -9.27 -9.52 7.78
N ASP A 164 -10.46 -8.91 7.61
CA ASP A 164 -11.37 -9.20 6.50
C ASP A 164 -11.15 -8.26 5.28
N ASP A 165 -10.21 -7.30 5.40
CA ASP A 165 -10.03 -6.21 4.45
C ASP A 165 -8.85 -6.44 3.47
N PHE A 166 -8.15 -7.57 3.55
CA PHE A 166 -7.11 -7.98 2.61
C PHE A 166 -7.13 -9.49 2.35
N ASP A 167 -6.44 -9.94 1.29
CA ASP A 167 -6.29 -11.35 0.93
C ASP A 167 -4.87 -11.88 1.19
N ILE A 168 -3.85 -11.01 1.11
CA ILE A 168 -2.43 -11.35 1.33
C ILE A 168 -1.76 -10.30 2.22
N LEU A 169 -1.16 -10.74 3.33
CA LEU A 169 -0.23 -9.90 4.11
C LEU A 169 1.11 -9.79 3.38
N ALA A 170 1.56 -8.58 3.08
CA ALA A 170 2.90 -8.31 2.56
C ALA A 170 3.87 -7.90 3.68
N ALA A 171 5.15 -8.18 3.47
CA ALA A 171 6.23 -7.80 4.38
C ALA A 171 7.50 -7.49 3.60
N GLN A 172 8.24 -6.48 4.02
CA GLN A 172 9.56 -6.17 3.46
C GLN A 172 10.62 -7.05 4.14
N ALA A 173 11.43 -7.73 3.33
CA ALA A 173 12.43 -8.68 3.81
C ALA A 173 13.86 -8.24 3.42
N PHE A 174 14.27 -7.04 3.84
CA PHE A 174 15.57 -6.47 3.45
C PHE A 174 16.79 -7.22 3.99
N GLY A 175 16.64 -8.07 5.03
CA GLY A 175 17.77 -8.77 5.68
C GLY A 175 18.69 -7.88 6.53
N LEU A 176 18.84 -6.61 6.11
CA LEU A 176 19.60 -5.52 6.70
C LEU A 176 21.01 -5.95 7.12
N TRP A 177 21.18 -6.26 8.41
CA TRP A 177 22.47 -6.51 9.02
C TRP A 177 23.01 -7.93 8.79
N THR A 178 22.26 -8.79 8.11
CA THR A 178 22.54 -10.22 8.02
C THR A 178 22.24 -10.76 6.63
N GLY A 179 22.98 -11.78 6.21
CA GLY A 179 22.77 -12.44 4.92
C GLY A 179 21.58 -13.42 4.94
N PRO A 180 21.16 -13.93 3.78
CA PRO A 180 20.00 -14.83 3.65
C PRO A 180 20.17 -16.19 4.37
N GLY A 181 21.39 -16.55 4.77
CA GLY A 181 21.67 -17.74 5.57
C GLY A 181 21.40 -17.58 7.07
N ASP A 182 21.12 -16.37 7.57
CA ASP A 182 20.80 -16.18 8.98
C ASP A 182 19.37 -16.62 9.29
N GLN A 183 19.25 -17.71 10.05
CA GLN A 183 17.98 -18.34 10.42
C GLN A 183 17.55 -18.01 11.87
N ARG A 184 18.22 -17.08 12.55
CA ARG A 184 17.88 -16.73 13.94
C ARG A 184 16.57 -15.96 13.99
N LEU A 185 15.55 -16.53 14.62
CA LEU A 185 14.27 -15.86 14.84
C LEU A 185 14.32 -15.03 16.13
N SER A 186 14.11 -13.72 16.05
CA SER A 186 14.15 -12.79 17.20
C SER A 186 13.39 -11.51 16.89
N GLU A 187 12.60 -11.02 17.85
CA GLU A 187 11.88 -9.74 17.73
C GLU A 187 12.85 -8.55 17.68
N ASP A 188 13.97 -8.63 18.40
CA ASP A 188 14.99 -7.57 18.48
C ASP A 188 15.92 -7.50 17.26
N ARG A 189 15.60 -8.21 16.16
CA ARG A 189 16.42 -8.27 14.96
C ARG A 189 15.61 -8.25 13.68
N THR A 190 16.11 -7.50 12.71
CA THR A 190 15.69 -7.58 11.32
C THR A 190 16.59 -8.54 10.53
N ASN A 191 15.98 -9.51 9.85
CA ASN A 191 16.64 -10.45 8.93
C ASN A 191 15.61 -11.07 7.96
N PHE A 192 16.07 -11.93 7.06
CA PHE A 192 15.21 -12.56 6.05
C PHE A 192 14.15 -13.51 6.61
N VAL A 193 14.36 -14.08 7.81
CA VAL A 193 13.39 -15.00 8.44
C VAL A 193 12.36 -14.29 9.32
N ARG A 194 12.49 -12.97 9.55
CA ARG A 194 11.54 -12.16 10.33
C ARG A 194 10.07 -12.29 9.89
N PRO A 195 9.72 -12.47 8.59
CA PRO A 195 8.33 -12.68 8.20
C PRO A 195 7.66 -13.90 8.87
N LEU A 196 8.41 -14.87 9.40
CA LEU A 196 7.85 -15.95 10.19
C LEU A 196 7.21 -15.44 11.51
N LEU A 197 7.75 -14.39 12.12
CA LEU A 197 7.14 -13.77 13.31
C LEU A 197 5.82 -13.05 12.99
N LEU A 198 5.74 -12.43 11.81
CA LEU A 198 4.48 -11.86 11.31
C LEU A 198 3.45 -12.98 11.12
N ARG A 199 3.86 -14.10 10.51
CA ARG A 199 3.01 -15.28 10.35
C ARG A 199 2.52 -15.83 11.70
N ASP A 200 3.36 -15.86 12.73
CA ASP A 200 2.94 -16.29 14.07
C ASP A 200 1.87 -15.37 14.67
N ILE A 201 1.90 -14.06 14.39
CA ILE A 201 0.80 -13.14 14.74
C ILE A 201 -0.47 -13.51 13.98
N MET A 202 -0.39 -13.77 12.67
CA MET A 202 -1.56 -14.20 11.89
C MET A 202 -2.17 -15.50 12.43
N VAL A 203 -1.33 -16.48 12.83
CA VAL A 203 -1.81 -17.74 13.44
C VAL A 203 -2.57 -17.48 14.73
N ARG A 204 -2.05 -16.60 15.60
CA ARG A 204 -2.71 -16.24 16.87
C ARG A 204 -4.07 -15.56 16.65
N ASN A 205 -4.31 -14.98 15.48
CA ASN A 205 -5.56 -14.33 15.10
C ASN A 205 -6.42 -15.18 14.13
N ASP A 206 -6.12 -16.47 13.93
CA ASP A 206 -6.83 -17.39 13.01
C ASP A 206 -6.85 -16.93 11.52
N ASP A 207 -5.81 -16.21 11.11
CA ASP A 207 -5.73 -15.55 9.80
C ASP A 207 -4.58 -16.08 8.91
N ALA A 208 -3.87 -17.12 9.34
CA ALA A 208 -2.69 -17.65 8.62
C ALA A 208 -3.02 -18.75 7.57
N ARG A 209 -4.19 -18.67 6.94
CA ARG A 209 -4.75 -19.74 6.08
C ARG A 209 -4.16 -19.76 4.67
#